data_AF-A0A4R2LDR6-F1
#
_entry.id   AF-A0A4R2LDR6-F1
#
_cell.length_a   1.000
_cell.length_b   1.000
_cell.length_c   1.000
_cell.angle_alpha   90.00
_cell.angle_beta   90.00
_cell.angle_gamma   90.00
#
_symmetry.space_group_name_H-M   'P 1'
#
loop_
_entity.id
_entity.type
_entity.pdbx_description
1 polymer ?
#
loop_
_entity_poly.entity_id
_entity_poly.type
_entity_poly.pdbx_seq_one_letter_code
_entity_poly.pdbx_strand_id
1 'polypeptide(L)'
;MANVRKLLPFILSWEGGYVNDPVDKGGATNMGVTIATWRKVGYDKDGDGDIDVDDLKLLSKDDVLNRVLKPHYWDRWKADQIKSQSVANILVDWVWGSGANGIKIPQNS
;
A
#
# COMPACT_ATOMS: atom_id res chain seq x y z
N MET A 1 -16.41 9.32 -10.08
CA MET A 1 -15.73 8.07 -9.71
C MET A 1 -14.77 8.37 -8.57
N ALA A 2 -14.51 7.40 -7.70
CA ALA A 2 -13.56 7.56 -6.61
C ALA A 2 -12.13 7.82 -7.14
N ASN A 3 -11.29 8.47 -6.35
CA ASN A 3 -9.95 8.88 -6.74
C ASN A 3 -8.92 8.39 -5.70
N VAL A 4 -7.99 7.56 -6.14
CA VAL A 4 -6.91 7.00 -5.31
C VAL A 4 -6.01 8.07 -4.68
N ARG A 5 -5.80 9.21 -5.35
CA ARG A 5 -4.97 10.32 -4.82
C ARG A 5 -5.56 10.95 -3.56
N LYS A 6 -6.86 10.79 -3.31
CA LYS A 6 -7.52 11.27 -2.08
C LYS A 6 -7.35 10.30 -0.90
N LEU A 7 -7.08 9.03 -1.18
CA LEU A 7 -6.89 7.99 -0.16
C LEU A 7 -5.46 7.99 0.38
N LEU A 8 -4.47 8.25 -0.47
CA LEU A 8 -3.05 8.20 -0.09
C LEU A 8 -2.71 9.10 1.11
N PRO A 9 -3.12 10.39 1.19
CA PRO A 9 -2.83 11.21 2.37
C PRO A 9 -3.45 10.67 3.66
N PHE A 10 -4.59 9.99 3.55
CA PHE A 10 -5.26 9.37 4.70
C PHE A 10 -4.45 8.18 5.22
N ILE A 11 -4.03 7.26 4.35
CA ILE A 11 -3.19 6.11 4.73
C ILE A 11 -1.85 6.60 5.31
N LEU A 12 -1.19 7.55 4.65
CA LEU A 12 0.09 8.08 5.09
C LEU A 12 -0.01 8.90 6.39
N SER A 13 -1.19 9.42 6.75
CA SER A 13 -1.37 10.10 8.03
C SER A 13 -1.27 9.16 9.22
N TRP A 14 -1.55 7.87 9.02
CA TRP A 14 -1.46 6.82 10.03
C TRP A 14 -0.12 6.09 9.99
N GLU A 15 0.46 5.88 8.80
CA GLU A 15 1.63 5.00 8.59
C GLU A 15 2.86 5.71 8.02
N GLY A 16 2.93 7.04 8.09
CA GLY A 16 4.01 7.83 7.49
C GLY A 16 5.39 7.69 8.15
N GLY A 17 5.50 6.94 9.26
CA GLY A 17 6.76 6.72 9.97
C GLY A 17 7.54 5.53 9.40
N TYR A 18 8.86 5.69 9.25
CA TYR A 18 9.75 4.55 9.06
C TYR A 18 9.88 3.79 10.38
N VAL A 19 9.56 2.51 10.37
CA VAL A 19 9.73 1.61 11.50
C VAL A 19 10.55 0.42 11.04
N ASN A 20 11.68 0.18 11.70
CA ASN A 20 12.49 -1.01 11.51
C ASN A 20 12.75 -1.62 12.87
N ASP A 21 11.82 -2.45 13.31
CA ASP A 21 11.97 -3.19 14.55
C ASP A 21 12.69 -4.52 14.26
N PRO A 22 13.91 -4.74 14.79
CA PRO A 22 14.67 -5.96 14.55
C PRO A 22 14.04 -7.21 15.18
N VAL A 23 13.05 -7.06 16.07
CA VAL A 23 12.31 -8.17 16.70
C VAL A 23 11.04 -8.51 15.90
N ASP A 24 10.59 -7.60 15.04
CA ASP A 24 9.32 -7.73 14.34
C ASP A 24 9.46 -8.53 13.05
N LYS A 25 8.65 -9.58 12.92
CA LYS A 25 8.68 -10.51 11.76
C LYS A 25 8.28 -9.82 10.45
N GLY A 26 7.62 -8.65 10.54
CA GLY A 26 7.24 -7.82 9.40
C GLY A 26 8.41 -7.08 8.73
N GLY A 27 9.53 -6.90 9.45
CA GLY A 27 10.72 -6.20 8.96
C GLY A 27 10.52 -4.70 8.73
N ALA A 28 11.48 -4.07 8.06
CA ALA A 28 11.46 -2.64 7.76
C ALA A 28 10.18 -2.23 7.00
N THR A 29 9.54 -1.18 7.51
CA THR A 29 8.32 -0.60 6.97
C THR A 29 8.50 0.90 6.81
N ASN A 30 8.16 1.44 5.63
CA ASN A 30 8.16 2.87 5.38
C ASN A 30 6.87 3.26 4.67
N MET A 31 6.22 4.34 5.12
CA MET A 31 4.98 4.83 4.49
C MET A 31 3.88 3.75 4.37
N GLY A 32 3.82 2.83 5.33
CA GLY A 32 2.92 1.66 5.33
C GLY A 32 3.32 0.51 4.41
N VAL A 33 4.42 0.65 3.65
CA VAL A 33 4.93 -0.39 2.76
C VAL A 33 6.01 -1.18 3.48
N THR A 34 5.79 -2.49 3.64
CA THR A 34 6.78 -3.42 4.19
C THR A 34 7.79 -3.84 3.14
N ILE A 35 9.02 -4.18 3.54
CA ILE A 35 10.05 -4.71 2.63
C ILE A 35 9.59 -5.95 1.87
N ALA A 36 8.79 -6.81 2.50
CA ALA A 36 8.21 -7.98 1.84
C ALA A 36 7.23 -7.60 0.72
N THR A 37 6.50 -6.50 0.90
CA THR A 37 5.60 -5.96 -0.14
C THR A 37 6.39 -5.31 -1.25
N TRP A 38 7.41 -4.52 -0.90
CA TRP A 38 8.27 -3.85 -1.87
C TRP A 38 9.03 -4.84 -2.77
N ARG A 39 9.56 -5.91 -2.19
CA ARG A 39 10.17 -7.02 -2.96
C ARG A 39 9.21 -7.69 -3.93
N LYS A 40 7.91 -7.75 -3.63
CA LYS A 40 6.89 -8.28 -4.56
C LYS A 40 6.58 -7.32 -5.70
N VAL A 41 6.72 -6.01 -5.49
CA VAL A 41 6.64 -5.01 -6.56
C VAL A 41 7.80 -5.17 -7.53
N GLY A 42 8.96 -5.61 -7.03
CA GLY A 42 10.12 -5.91 -7.88
C GLY A 42 10.76 -4.66 -8.48
N TYR A 43 10.70 -3.54 -7.76
CA TYR A 43 11.25 -2.26 -8.20
C TYR A 43 12.44 -1.88 -7.32
N ASP A 44 13.62 -2.04 -7.90
CA ASP A 44 14.89 -1.53 -7.39
C ASP A 44 14.92 0.00 -7.62
N LYS A 45 15.03 0.76 -6.53
CA LYS A 45 14.89 2.22 -6.52
C LYS A 45 16.25 2.90 -6.67
N ASP A 46 17.30 2.36 -6.08
CA ASP A 46 18.65 2.92 -6.16
C ASP A 46 19.49 2.38 -7.33
N GLY A 47 19.06 1.26 -7.91
CA GLY A 47 19.66 0.65 -9.10
C GLY A 47 20.88 -0.21 -8.79
N ASP A 48 21.08 -0.65 -7.54
CA ASP A 48 22.24 -1.43 -7.13
C ASP A 48 22.14 -2.94 -7.46
N GLY A 49 20.96 -3.38 -7.92
CA GLY A 49 20.69 -4.76 -8.34
C GLY A 49 20.09 -5.64 -7.26
N ASP A 50 19.77 -5.11 -6.07
CA ASP A 50 18.98 -5.81 -5.07
C ASP A 50 17.70 -5.04 -4.68
N ILE A 51 16.93 -5.58 -3.73
CA ILE A 51 15.74 -4.90 -3.20
C ILE A 51 15.77 -4.97 -1.68
N ASP A 52 16.13 -3.85 -1.06
CA ASP A 52 16.46 -3.81 0.35
C ASP A 52 15.83 -2.62 1.10
N VAL A 53 16.35 -2.37 2.31
CA VAL A 53 15.83 -1.34 3.21
C VAL A 53 16.21 0.07 2.73
N ASP A 54 17.31 0.22 1.99
CA ASP A 54 17.75 1.51 1.46
C ASP A 54 16.84 1.96 0.32
N ASP A 55 16.39 1.05 -0.53
CA ASP A 55 15.27 1.33 -1.47
C ASP A 55 14.00 1.78 -0.75
N LEU A 56 13.68 1.10 0.36
CA LEU A 56 12.48 1.37 1.14
C LEU A 56 12.52 2.79 1.72
N LYS A 57 13.70 3.28 2.12
CA LYS A 57 13.89 4.66 2.61
C LYS A 57 13.77 5.70 1.50
N LEU A 58 14.10 5.34 0.26
CA LEU A 58 13.99 6.20 -0.92
C LEU A 58 12.57 6.26 -1.51
N LEU A 59 11.60 5.57 -0.91
CA LEU A 59 10.21 5.60 -1.34
C LEU A 59 9.64 7.01 -1.32
N SER A 60 9.12 7.43 -2.47
CA SER A 60 8.29 8.63 -2.57
C SER A 60 6.82 8.29 -2.41
N LYS A 61 6.01 9.29 -2.02
CA LYS A 61 4.54 9.13 -1.99
C LYS A 61 3.97 8.70 -3.34
N ASP A 62 4.58 9.16 -4.44
CA ASP A 62 4.17 8.79 -5.79
C ASP A 62 4.50 7.32 -6.11
N ASP A 63 5.66 6.82 -5.64
CA ASP A 63 6.00 5.40 -5.76
C ASP A 63 5.01 4.52 -4.99
N VAL A 64 4.71 4.87 -3.73
CA VAL A 64 3.71 4.15 -2.92
C VAL A 64 2.36 4.14 -3.62
N LEU A 65 1.95 5.27 -4.21
CA LEU A 65 0.70 5.39 -4.93
C LEU A 65 0.66 4.51 -6.19
N ASN A 66 1.63 4.69 -7.09
CA ASN A 66 1.57 4.15 -8.44
C ASN A 66 2.10 2.72 -8.54
N ARG A 67 3.01 2.33 -7.64
CA ARG A 67 3.63 1.00 -7.63
C ARG A 67 2.98 0.04 -6.65
N VAL A 68 2.44 0.54 -5.53
CA VAL A 68 1.87 -0.31 -4.47
C VAL A 68 0.34 -0.17 -4.44
N LEU A 69 -0.16 0.98 -3.99
CA LEU A 69 -1.57 1.20 -3.65
C LEU A 69 -2.49 1.02 -4.86
N LYS A 70 -2.15 1.64 -6.00
CA LYS A 70 -2.99 1.59 -7.20
C LYS A 70 -3.08 0.17 -7.79
N PRO A 71 -1.97 -0.46 -8.25
CA PRO A 71 -2.05 -1.74 -8.95
C PRO A 71 -2.48 -2.91 -8.05
N HIS A 72 -2.08 -2.93 -6.78
CA HIS A 72 -2.30 -4.11 -5.92
C HIS A 72 -3.56 -4.03 -5.05
N TYR A 73 -4.05 -2.81 -4.73
CA TYR A 73 -5.18 -2.62 -3.83
C TYR A 73 -6.37 -1.96 -4.54
N TRP A 74 -6.16 -0.79 -5.15
CA TRP A 74 -7.22 -0.01 -5.79
C TRP A 74 -7.80 -0.69 -7.05
N ASP A 75 -6.92 -1.09 -7.97
CA ASP A 75 -7.31 -1.72 -9.24
C ASP A 75 -7.87 -3.12 -8.98
N ARG A 76 -7.40 -3.81 -7.93
CA ARG A 76 -7.92 -5.11 -7.50
C ARG A 76 -9.39 -5.02 -7.05
N TRP A 77 -9.78 -3.92 -6.42
CA TRP A 77 -11.17 -3.61 -6.07
C TRP A 77 -11.96 -2.98 -7.23
N LYS A 78 -11.32 -2.69 -8.37
CA LYS A 78 -11.88 -1.86 -9.44
C LYS A 78 -12.48 -0.56 -8.89
N ALA A 79 -11.81 0.05 -7.92
CA ALA A 79 -12.34 1.17 -7.15
C ALA A 79 -12.61 2.43 -8.02
N ASP A 80 -12.00 2.51 -9.21
CA ASP A 80 -12.35 3.51 -10.24
C ASP A 80 -13.82 3.42 -10.70
N GLN A 81 -14.49 2.28 -10.52
CA GLN A 81 -15.90 2.10 -10.89
C GLN A 81 -16.85 2.44 -9.74
N ILE A 82 -16.32 2.67 -8.53
CA ILE A 82 -17.13 3.00 -7.35
C ILE A 82 -17.47 4.50 -7.40
N LYS A 83 -18.76 4.82 -7.35
CA LYS A 83 -19.24 6.21 -7.35
C LYS A 83 -18.96 6.92 -6.02
N SER A 84 -19.03 6.20 -4.91
CA SER A 84 -18.82 6.75 -3.57
C SER A 84 -17.35 6.67 -3.14
N GLN A 85 -16.74 7.82 -2.89
CA GLN A 85 -15.35 7.90 -2.41
C GLN A 85 -15.19 7.24 -1.02
N SER A 86 -16.14 7.43 -0.11
CA SER A 86 -16.06 6.87 1.24
C SER A 86 -16.10 5.34 1.23
N VAL A 87 -16.93 4.76 0.37
CA VAL A 87 -17.00 3.30 0.18
C VAL A 87 -15.70 2.77 -0.41
N ALA A 88 -15.17 3.42 -1.45
CA ALA A 88 -13.88 3.03 -2.03
C ALA A 88 -12.74 3.11 -1.01
N ASN A 89 -12.72 4.17 -0.18
CA ASN A 89 -11.71 4.34 0.85
C ASN A 89 -11.74 3.19 1.87
N ILE A 90 -12.91 2.87 2.44
CA ILE A 90 -13.03 1.82 3.45
C ILE A 90 -12.66 0.44 2.89
N LEU A 91 -13.11 0.12 1.67
CA LEU A 91 -12.81 -1.17 1.05
C LEU A 91 -11.32 -1.34 0.76
N VAL A 92 -10.66 -0.28 0.26
CA VAL A 92 -9.22 -0.33 -0.04
C VAL A 92 -8.39 -0.32 1.23
N ASP A 93 -8.76 0.49 2.22
CA ASP A 93 -8.14 0.52 3.55
C ASP A 93 -8.23 -0.86 4.25
N TRP A 94 -9.37 -1.53 4.15
CA TRP A 94 -9.54 -2.85 4.73
C TRP A 94 -8.62 -3.90 4.08
N VAL A 95 -8.41 -3.82 2.76
CA VAL A 95 -7.43 -4.68 2.07
C VAL A 95 -5.99 -4.30 2.43
N TRP A 96 -5.72 -3.00 2.64
CA TRP A 96 -4.41 -2.52 3.11
C TRP A 96 -4.04 -3.14 4.45
N GLY A 97 -4.92 -3.06 5.44
CA GLY A 97 -4.66 -3.58 6.79
C GLY A 97 -4.87 -5.09 6.97
N SER A 98 -5.74 -5.73 6.18
CA SER A 98 -6.13 -7.15 6.39
C SER A 98 -5.84 -8.08 5.20
N GLY A 99 -5.21 -7.58 4.14
CA GLY A 99 -4.89 -8.36 2.95
C GLY A 99 -6.14 -8.96 2.29
N ALA A 100 -6.08 -10.24 1.89
CA ALA A 100 -7.14 -10.90 1.12
C ALA A 100 -8.51 -10.96 1.84
N ASN A 101 -8.54 -10.83 3.17
CA ASN A 101 -9.77 -10.86 3.95
C ASN A 101 -10.62 -9.59 3.73
N GLY A 102 -10.00 -8.45 3.43
CA GLY A 102 -10.68 -7.19 3.08
C GLY A 102 -11.43 -7.24 1.74
N ILE A 103 -11.31 -8.32 0.97
CA ILE A 103 -12.07 -8.55 -0.27
C ILE A 103 -13.19 -9.57 -0.03
N LYS A 104 -12.86 -10.70 0.59
CA LYS A 104 -13.78 -11.83 0.74
C LYS A 104 -14.95 -11.55 1.68
N ILE A 105 -14.73 -10.77 2.75
CA ILE A 105 -15.77 -10.50 3.75
C ILE A 105 -16.84 -9.53 3.22
N PRO A 106 -16.49 -8.37 2.61
CA PRO A 106 -17.47 -7.49 1.99
C PRO A 106 -18.31 -8.14 0.89
N GLN A 107 -17.74 -9.08 0.11
CA GLN A 107 -18.43 -9.74 -0.99
C GLN A 107 -19.49 -10.76 -0.54
N ASN A 108 -19.41 -11.22 0.71
CA ASN A 108 -20.35 -12.17 1.32
C ASN A 108 -21.45 -11.47 2.13
N SER A 109 -21.50 -10.13 2.14
CA SER A 109 -22.43 -9.31 2.92
C SER A 109 -23.56 -8.74 2.06
#